data_AF-A0A8H3EHF7-F1
#
_entry.id   AF-A0A8H3EHF7-F1
#
_cell.length_a   1.000
_cell.length_b   1.000
_cell.length_c   1.000
_cell.angle_alpha   90.00
_cell.angle_beta   90.00
_cell.angle_gamma   90.00
#
_symmetry.space_group_name_H-M   'P 1'
#
loop_
_entity.id
_entity.type
_entity.pdbx_description
1 polymer ?
#
loop_
_entity_poly.entity_id
_entity_poly.type
_entity_poly.pdbx_seq_one_letter_code
_entity_poly.pdbx_strand_id
1 'polypeptide(L)'
;MRTNGQCNNISRAAIRYAFHDAAAYSSKTTFYLPAAGGADGSLLLSSTEINRKDHDGLRDYHSVLKSKFNQYKAAGYPIGAADLIQVAGAVGVLACPGGRTGIVMVGRQDTTQAAPDGLLPQAFGPGSDHNTILQLFVDKGFSARDLAALLGAHTTSIANFQASNGIPAGTPQDSTSGLWDVNYYNETYYPPAGIGRFDSDINLSANMSRTAVGYQFKSFVGLPAQWGASFASAYNFLSLLGVPRSVKSTMQDCTTVVNAAFPS
;
A
#
# COMPACT_ATOMS: atom_id res chain seq x y z
N MET A 1 11.72 10.40 -6.51
CA MET A 1 11.43 8.97 -6.39
C MET A 1 12.68 8.16 -6.08
N ARG A 2 13.85 8.41 -6.70
CA ARG A 2 15.14 7.84 -6.26
C ARG A 2 16.08 8.90 -5.69
N THR A 3 16.93 8.48 -4.76
CA THR A 3 18.10 9.25 -4.27
C THR A 3 19.27 8.27 -4.20
N ASN A 4 20.39 8.60 -4.87
CA ASN A 4 21.57 7.72 -4.96
C ASN A 4 21.25 6.28 -5.40
N GLY A 5 20.33 6.12 -6.36
CA GLY A 5 19.91 4.81 -6.88
C GLY A 5 18.95 4.03 -5.99
N GLN A 6 18.64 4.49 -4.77
CA GLN A 6 17.73 3.83 -3.84
C GLN A 6 16.37 4.52 -3.76
N CYS A 7 15.34 3.83 -3.27
CA CYS A 7 14.05 4.47 -3.03
C CYS A 7 14.14 5.52 -1.92
N ASN A 8 13.44 6.64 -2.14
CA ASN A 8 13.40 7.74 -1.19
C ASN A 8 12.03 7.90 -0.55
N ASN A 9 11.90 8.83 0.40
CA ASN A 9 10.67 9.02 1.17
C ASN A 9 9.43 9.35 0.31
N ILE A 10 9.60 9.95 -0.87
CA ILE A 10 8.47 10.19 -1.80
C ILE A 10 7.95 8.87 -2.36
N SER A 11 8.83 7.92 -2.72
CA SER A 11 8.41 6.59 -3.18
C SER A 11 7.72 5.81 -2.07
N ARG A 12 8.29 5.79 -0.86
CA ARG A 12 7.69 5.14 0.33
C ARG A 12 6.29 5.68 0.62
N ALA A 13 6.16 7.01 0.60
CA ALA A 13 4.90 7.68 0.83
C ALA A 13 3.90 7.39 -0.30
N ALA A 14 4.33 7.33 -1.57
CA ALA A 14 3.47 6.97 -2.69
C ALA A 14 2.88 5.56 -2.57
N ILE A 15 3.71 4.58 -2.19
CA ILE A 15 3.28 3.19 -1.96
C ILE A 15 2.25 3.14 -0.83
N ARG A 16 2.55 3.76 0.31
CA ARG A 16 1.62 3.81 1.45
C ARG A 16 0.33 4.55 1.07
N TYR A 17 0.41 5.68 0.39
CA TYR A 17 -0.75 6.47 0.01
C TYR A 17 -1.71 5.69 -0.92
N ALA A 18 -1.17 4.96 -1.89
CA ALA A 18 -1.97 4.11 -2.77
C ALA A 18 -2.68 2.97 -2.02
N PHE A 19 -2.01 2.38 -1.01
CA PHE A 19 -2.65 1.43 -0.10
C PHE A 19 -3.76 2.09 0.73
N HIS A 20 -3.52 3.26 1.33
CA HIS A 20 -4.50 3.92 2.20
C HIS A 20 -5.76 4.37 1.44
N ASP A 21 -5.64 4.79 0.18
CA ASP A 21 -6.78 5.06 -0.71
C ASP A 21 -7.53 3.75 -1.03
N ALA A 22 -6.83 2.76 -1.60
CA ALA A 22 -7.48 1.56 -2.10
C ALA A 22 -8.00 0.60 -1.02
N ALA A 23 -7.30 0.47 0.10
CA ALA A 23 -7.60 -0.51 1.14
C ALA A 23 -8.73 -0.07 2.08
N ALA A 24 -9.12 1.20 2.05
CA ALA A 24 -10.30 1.71 2.74
C ALA A 24 -11.59 1.24 2.04
N TYR A 25 -11.73 -0.07 1.89
CA TYR A 25 -12.79 -0.77 1.16
C TYR A 25 -13.43 -1.89 1.99
N SER A 26 -14.73 -2.15 1.79
CA SER A 26 -15.41 -3.33 2.33
C SER A 26 -16.33 -3.96 1.28
N SER A 27 -16.33 -5.30 1.18
CA SER A 27 -17.29 -6.01 0.33
C SER A 27 -18.67 -6.18 0.98
N LYS A 28 -18.77 -5.97 2.30
CA LYS A 28 -20.02 -6.09 3.07
C LYS A 28 -20.90 -4.85 2.98
N THR A 29 -20.32 -3.70 2.66
CA THR A 29 -21.05 -2.46 2.47
C THR A 29 -21.71 -2.42 1.09
N THR A 30 -22.92 -1.84 1.01
CA THR A 30 -23.70 -1.78 -0.23
C THR A 30 -22.94 -0.99 -1.30
N PHE A 31 -22.91 -1.47 -2.55
CA PHE A 31 -22.20 -0.78 -3.64
C PHE A 31 -23.00 0.43 -4.16
N TYR A 32 -22.87 1.57 -3.48
CA TYR A 32 -23.16 2.90 -4.00
C TYR A 32 -22.01 3.83 -3.62
N LEU A 33 -21.73 4.89 -4.38
CA LEU A 33 -20.78 5.91 -3.90
C LEU A 33 -21.45 6.67 -2.74
N PRO A 34 -20.91 6.63 -1.49
CA PRO A 34 -19.53 6.26 -1.10
C PRO A 34 -19.42 4.96 -0.29
N ALA A 35 -20.48 4.17 -0.18
CA ALA A 35 -20.62 3.14 0.82
C ALA A 35 -19.54 2.05 0.80
N ALA A 36 -18.85 1.76 -0.31
CA ALA A 36 -17.82 0.72 -0.33
C ALA A 36 -16.37 1.21 -0.20
N GLY A 37 -16.06 2.49 -0.48
CA GLY A 37 -14.69 3.01 -0.64
C GLY A 37 -13.89 2.30 -1.75
N GLY A 38 -12.55 2.34 -1.67
CA GLY A 38 -11.65 1.66 -2.60
C GLY A 38 -10.74 2.60 -3.39
N ALA A 39 -10.22 2.12 -4.52
CA ALA A 39 -9.33 2.90 -5.37
C ALA A 39 -10.14 3.93 -6.18
N ASP A 40 -10.55 5.00 -5.53
CA ASP A 40 -11.53 5.98 -6.03
C ASP A 40 -11.08 7.44 -5.84
N GLY A 41 -9.87 7.67 -5.32
CA GLY A 41 -9.31 9.01 -5.18
C GLY A 41 -9.84 9.81 -4.02
N SER A 42 -10.74 9.23 -3.21
CA SER A 42 -11.33 9.86 -2.03
C SER A 42 -10.28 10.41 -1.08
N LEU A 43 -9.16 9.72 -0.86
CA LEU A 43 -8.10 10.20 0.02
C LEU A 43 -7.45 11.51 -0.45
N LEU A 44 -7.39 11.76 -1.77
CA LEU A 44 -6.86 13.01 -2.34
C LEU A 44 -7.92 14.11 -2.46
N LEU A 45 -9.20 13.75 -2.53
CA LEU A 45 -10.30 14.66 -2.84
C LEU A 45 -11.15 15.06 -1.64
N SER A 46 -11.23 14.20 -0.62
CA SER A 46 -11.98 14.43 0.62
C SER A 46 -11.11 15.09 1.68
N SER A 47 -11.46 16.32 2.08
CA SER A 47 -10.81 17.00 3.21
C SER A 47 -11.09 16.32 4.55
N THR A 48 -12.18 15.56 4.66
CA THR A 48 -12.49 14.78 5.87
C THR A 48 -11.58 13.58 6.00
N GLU A 49 -11.36 12.85 4.90
CA GLU A 49 -10.64 11.57 4.94
C GLU A 49 -9.18 11.74 5.32
N ILE A 50 -8.41 12.57 4.60
CA ILE A 50 -6.98 12.80 4.88
C ILE A 50 -6.70 13.28 6.31
N ASN A 51 -7.68 13.87 6.98
CA ASN A 51 -7.53 14.35 8.34
C ASN A 51 -7.81 13.30 9.43
N ARG A 52 -8.27 12.09 9.08
CA ARG A 52 -8.41 10.99 10.04
C ARG A 52 -7.06 10.49 10.53
N LYS A 53 -7.07 9.93 11.74
CA LYS A 53 -5.87 9.43 12.43
C LYS A 53 -5.14 8.34 11.63
N ASP A 54 -5.87 7.48 10.91
CA ASP A 54 -5.28 6.40 10.12
C ASP A 54 -4.33 6.91 9.02
N HIS A 55 -4.50 8.15 8.57
CA HIS A 55 -3.64 8.77 7.55
C HIS A 55 -2.54 9.66 8.15
N ASP A 56 -2.32 9.62 9.46
CA ASP A 56 -1.22 10.35 10.09
C ASP A 56 0.12 10.03 9.40
N GLY A 57 0.89 11.08 9.11
CA GLY A 57 2.12 11.01 8.34
C GLY A 57 1.97 11.00 6.80
N LEU A 58 0.76 11.05 6.25
CA LEU A 58 0.54 11.17 4.79
C LEU A 58 0.30 12.61 4.31
N ARG A 59 0.09 13.57 5.22
CA ARG A 59 -0.31 14.96 4.87
C ARG A 59 0.73 15.70 4.00
N ASP A 60 2.02 15.46 4.23
CA ASP A 60 3.09 16.06 3.43
C ASP A 60 3.06 15.53 1.98
N TYR A 61 2.96 14.21 1.83
CA TYR A 61 2.86 13.59 0.51
C TYR A 61 1.53 13.89 -0.19
N HIS A 62 0.42 13.98 0.56
CA HIS A 62 -0.87 14.45 0.07
C HIS A 62 -0.71 15.82 -0.61
N SER A 63 0.01 16.75 0.03
CA SER A 63 0.25 18.09 -0.52
C SER A 63 1.06 18.05 -1.82
N VAL A 64 2.10 17.21 -1.88
CA VAL A 64 2.88 16.96 -3.11
C VAL A 64 1.99 16.43 -4.23
N LEU A 65 1.19 15.40 -3.94
CA LEU A 65 0.33 14.76 -4.92
C LEU A 65 -0.80 15.69 -5.38
N LYS A 66 -1.39 16.48 -4.47
CA LYS A 66 -2.42 17.47 -4.78
C LYS A 66 -1.88 18.58 -5.66
N SER A 67 -0.67 19.08 -5.38
CA SER A 67 0.01 20.04 -6.24
C SER A 67 0.22 19.46 -7.64
N LYS A 68 0.63 18.19 -7.73
CA LYS A 68 0.84 17.52 -9.03
C LYS A 68 -0.46 17.33 -9.80
N PHE A 69 -1.53 16.92 -9.11
CA PHE A 69 -2.87 16.81 -9.67
C PHE A 69 -3.33 18.14 -10.27
N ASN A 70 -3.25 19.23 -9.50
CA ASN A 70 -3.62 20.57 -9.94
C ASN A 70 -2.78 21.03 -11.12
N GLN A 71 -1.46 20.75 -11.12
CA GLN A 71 -0.57 21.07 -12.24
C GLN A 71 -1.02 20.38 -13.53
N TYR A 72 -1.32 19.09 -13.48
CA TYR A 72 -1.78 18.34 -14.66
C TYR A 72 -3.14 18.82 -15.17
N LYS A 73 -4.07 19.12 -14.25
CA LYS A 73 -5.38 19.71 -14.60
C LYS A 73 -5.22 21.08 -15.25
N ALA A 74 -4.35 21.94 -14.72
CA ALA A 74 -4.07 23.26 -15.28
C ALA A 74 -3.41 23.18 -16.67
N ALA A 75 -2.63 22.13 -16.93
CA ALA A 75 -2.06 21.84 -18.24
C ALA A 75 -3.05 21.19 -19.23
N GLY A 76 -4.31 20.98 -18.85
CA GLY A 76 -5.36 20.44 -19.72
C GLY A 76 -5.37 18.91 -19.84
N TYR A 77 -4.59 18.19 -19.04
CA TYR A 77 -4.61 16.72 -19.06
C TYR A 77 -5.88 16.18 -18.40
N PRO A 78 -6.57 15.19 -19.02
CA PRO A 78 -7.77 14.56 -18.45
C PRO A 78 -7.39 13.53 -17.39
N ILE A 79 -6.71 13.96 -16.32
CA ILE A 79 -6.29 13.09 -15.22
C ILE A 79 -7.34 13.03 -14.11
N GLY A 80 -7.60 11.81 -13.61
CA GLY A 80 -8.37 11.56 -12.38
C GLY A 80 -7.44 11.43 -11.16
N ALA A 81 -7.94 11.82 -9.98
CA ALA A 81 -7.25 11.67 -8.72
C ALA A 81 -6.97 10.19 -8.40
N ALA A 82 -7.94 9.32 -8.62
CA ALA A 82 -7.84 7.88 -8.34
C ALA A 82 -6.72 7.24 -9.17
N ASP A 83 -6.67 7.52 -10.47
CA ASP A 83 -5.62 7.01 -11.35
C ASP A 83 -4.25 7.61 -11.01
N LEU A 84 -4.18 8.90 -10.68
CA LEU A 84 -2.93 9.54 -10.26
C LEU A 84 -2.34 8.85 -9.01
N ILE A 85 -3.18 8.52 -8.02
CA ILE A 85 -2.73 7.83 -6.80
C ILE A 85 -2.17 6.44 -7.14
N GLN A 86 -2.92 5.62 -7.88
CA GLN A 86 -2.52 4.24 -8.14
C GLN A 86 -1.30 4.16 -9.08
N VAL A 87 -1.21 5.07 -10.06
CA VAL A 87 0.00 5.22 -10.89
C VAL A 87 1.18 5.68 -10.04
N ALA A 88 1.00 6.67 -9.15
CA ALA A 88 2.08 7.12 -8.28
C ALA A 88 2.58 6.02 -7.34
N GLY A 89 1.68 5.19 -6.80
CA GLY A 89 2.05 4.02 -6.00
C GLY A 89 2.87 3.00 -6.79
N ALA A 90 2.43 2.65 -8.01
CA ALA A 90 3.16 1.75 -8.89
C ALA A 90 4.56 2.30 -9.26
N VAL A 91 4.64 3.59 -9.63
CA VAL A 91 5.90 4.31 -9.85
C VAL A 91 6.76 4.32 -8.59
N GLY A 92 6.16 4.43 -7.40
CA GLY A 92 6.83 4.32 -6.11
C GLY A 92 7.51 2.98 -5.91
N VAL A 93 6.80 1.87 -6.19
CA VAL A 93 7.37 0.50 -6.15
C VAL A 93 8.52 0.38 -7.15
N LEU A 94 8.32 0.76 -8.41
CA LEU A 94 9.35 0.64 -9.47
C LEU A 94 10.59 1.52 -9.21
N ALA A 95 10.42 2.62 -8.48
CA ALA A 95 11.53 3.45 -8.05
C ALA A 95 12.42 2.74 -7.01
N CYS A 96 11.93 1.69 -6.35
CA CYS A 96 12.72 0.88 -5.43
C CYS A 96 13.49 -0.18 -6.24
N PRO A 97 14.83 -0.29 -6.13
CA PRO A 97 15.59 -1.33 -6.82
C PRO A 97 15.07 -2.73 -6.48
N GLY A 98 14.79 -3.55 -7.48
CA GLY A 98 14.12 -4.85 -7.32
C GLY A 98 12.58 -4.77 -7.38
N GLY A 99 12.03 -3.56 -7.40
CA GLY A 99 10.60 -3.28 -7.48
C GLY A 99 9.95 -3.87 -8.72
N ARG A 100 8.83 -4.56 -8.52
CA ARG A 100 8.00 -5.09 -9.60
C ARG A 100 6.55 -4.80 -9.28
N THR A 101 5.83 -4.28 -10.26
CA THR A 101 4.38 -4.09 -10.17
C THR A 101 3.67 -5.11 -11.05
N GLY A 102 2.39 -5.33 -10.77
CA GLY A 102 1.50 -6.01 -11.70
C GLY A 102 1.03 -5.08 -12.82
N ILE A 103 -0.14 -5.41 -13.36
CA ILE A 103 -0.82 -4.58 -14.35
C ILE A 103 -1.20 -3.23 -13.73
N VAL A 104 -0.98 -2.14 -14.46
CA VAL A 104 -1.37 -0.79 -14.06
C VAL A 104 -2.49 -0.31 -14.98
N MET A 105 -3.73 -0.49 -14.51
CA MET A 105 -4.92 -0.02 -15.21
C MET A 105 -5.21 1.44 -14.88
N VAL A 106 -5.72 2.21 -15.83
CA VAL A 106 -6.27 3.56 -15.65
C VAL A 106 -7.69 3.65 -16.20
N GLY A 107 -8.48 4.61 -15.73
CA GLY A 107 -9.90 4.80 -16.06
C GLY A 107 -10.82 4.74 -14.85
N ARG A 108 -10.30 4.97 -13.64
CA ARG A 108 -11.11 5.02 -12.41
C ARG A 108 -12.03 6.24 -12.41
N GLN A 109 -13.14 6.14 -11.69
CA GLN A 109 -14.00 7.29 -11.41
C GLN A 109 -13.59 7.90 -10.07
N ASP A 110 -13.42 9.21 -10.08
CA ASP A 110 -13.10 9.97 -8.87
C ASP A 110 -14.35 10.11 -7.98
N THR A 111 -14.14 10.11 -6.67
CA THR A 111 -15.14 10.55 -5.69
C THR A 111 -14.54 11.55 -4.71
N THR A 112 -15.35 12.52 -4.29
CA THR A 112 -15.00 13.49 -3.21
C THR A 112 -15.52 13.05 -1.85
N GLN A 113 -16.31 11.98 -1.82
CA GLN A 113 -16.90 11.45 -0.61
C GLN A 113 -15.87 10.57 0.11
N ALA A 114 -15.69 10.80 1.40
CA ALA A 114 -14.74 10.03 2.20
C ALA A 114 -15.09 8.54 2.21
N ALA A 115 -14.08 7.67 2.13
CA ALA A 115 -14.24 6.25 2.40
C ALA A 115 -14.83 6.01 3.81
N PRO A 116 -15.51 4.88 4.09
CA PRO A 116 -15.95 4.56 5.44
C PRO A 116 -14.77 4.45 6.42
N ASP A 117 -15.00 4.81 7.69
CA ASP A 117 -13.97 4.76 8.73
C ASP A 117 -13.74 3.32 9.23
N GLY A 118 -12.59 3.06 9.86
CA GLY A 118 -12.26 1.76 10.47
C GLY A 118 -12.00 0.63 9.47
N LEU A 119 -11.75 0.96 8.20
CA LEU A 119 -11.48 -0.03 7.15
C LEU A 119 -9.98 -0.30 6.91
N LEU A 120 -9.09 0.38 7.65
CA LEU A 120 -7.63 0.22 7.57
C LEU A 120 -7.08 -0.53 8.81
N PRO A 121 -6.01 -1.33 8.65
CA PRO A 121 -5.45 -2.10 9.76
C PRO A 121 -4.72 -1.20 10.76
N GLN A 122 -4.79 -1.57 12.05
CA GLN A 122 -4.02 -0.91 13.11
C GLN A 122 -2.66 -1.59 13.28
N ALA A 123 -1.59 -0.80 13.32
CA ALA A 123 -0.23 -1.32 13.52
C ALA A 123 0.08 -1.66 14.99
N PHE A 124 -0.64 -1.06 15.93
CA PHE A 124 -0.45 -1.19 17.37
C PHE A 124 -1.79 -1.18 18.11
N GLY A 125 -1.79 -1.71 19.33
CA GLY A 125 -2.94 -1.62 20.24
C GLY A 125 -4.15 -2.45 19.78
N PRO A 126 -5.37 -2.09 20.22
CA PRO A 126 -6.57 -2.83 19.85
C PRO A 126 -6.76 -2.93 18.34
N GLY A 127 -6.94 -4.16 17.84
CA GLY A 127 -7.11 -4.44 16.43
C GLY A 127 -5.82 -4.74 15.65
N SER A 128 -4.65 -4.71 16.30
CA SER A 128 -3.38 -5.12 15.68
C SER A 128 -3.11 -6.63 15.76
N ASP A 129 -4.07 -7.43 16.21
CA ASP A 129 -3.95 -8.89 16.30
C ASP A 129 -4.17 -9.57 14.93
N HIS A 130 -3.65 -10.80 14.82
CA HIS A 130 -3.71 -11.58 13.57
C HIS A 130 -5.14 -11.76 13.03
N ASN A 131 -6.11 -12.11 13.88
CA ASN A 131 -7.44 -12.47 13.42
C ASN A 131 -8.22 -11.24 12.97
N THR A 132 -8.09 -10.12 13.70
CA THR A 132 -8.73 -8.87 13.32
C THR A 132 -8.23 -8.38 11.95
N ILE A 133 -6.91 -8.32 11.75
CA ILE A 133 -6.34 -7.86 10.47
C ILE A 133 -6.65 -8.85 9.34
N LEU A 134 -6.50 -10.17 9.57
CA LEU A 134 -6.83 -11.16 8.55
C LEU A 134 -8.31 -11.04 8.14
N GLN A 135 -9.22 -10.88 9.10
CA GLN A 135 -10.65 -10.74 8.79
C GLN A 135 -10.96 -9.44 8.03
N LEU A 136 -10.24 -8.36 8.32
CA LEU A 136 -10.33 -7.09 7.58
C LEU A 136 -9.90 -7.27 6.11
N PHE A 137 -8.87 -8.07 5.84
CA PHE A 137 -8.40 -8.35 4.48
C PHE A 137 -9.26 -9.38 3.75
N VAL A 138 -9.78 -10.39 4.45
CA VAL A 138 -10.78 -11.33 3.89
C VAL A 138 -12.03 -10.60 3.44
N ASP A 139 -12.46 -9.58 4.20
CA ASP A 139 -13.59 -8.71 3.81
C ASP A 139 -13.33 -7.92 2.52
N LYS A 140 -12.07 -7.74 2.13
CA LYS A 140 -11.68 -7.10 0.86
C LYS A 140 -11.46 -8.12 -0.26
N GLY A 141 -11.56 -9.42 0.03
CA GLY A 141 -11.33 -10.51 -0.92
C GLY A 141 -9.89 -11.04 -0.95
N PHE A 142 -9.05 -10.70 0.03
CA PHE A 142 -7.68 -11.21 0.11
C PHE A 142 -7.58 -12.51 0.92
N SER A 143 -6.69 -13.38 0.48
CA SER A 143 -6.26 -14.55 1.26
C SER A 143 -5.17 -14.18 2.28
N ALA A 144 -4.88 -15.11 3.21
CA ALA A 144 -3.74 -14.97 4.11
C ALA A 144 -2.40 -14.81 3.36
N ARG A 145 -2.28 -15.41 2.17
CA ARG A 145 -1.08 -15.28 1.32
C ARG A 145 -0.99 -13.90 0.68
N ASP A 146 -2.11 -13.33 0.25
CA ASP A 146 -2.13 -11.98 -0.31
C ASP A 146 -1.77 -10.94 0.76
N LEU A 147 -2.31 -11.07 1.98
CA LEU A 147 -1.92 -10.23 3.11
C LEU A 147 -0.43 -10.36 3.43
N ALA A 148 0.10 -11.59 3.52
CA ALA A 148 1.53 -11.82 3.72
C ALA A 148 2.40 -11.21 2.60
N ALA A 149 1.92 -11.23 1.36
CA ALA A 149 2.62 -10.64 0.22
C ALA A 149 2.63 -9.10 0.31
N LEU A 150 1.47 -8.48 0.57
CA LEU A 150 1.31 -7.03 0.70
C LEU A 150 2.13 -6.44 1.85
N LEU A 151 2.23 -7.15 2.98
CA LEU A 151 3.12 -6.76 4.10
C LEU A 151 4.57 -6.59 3.66
N GLY A 152 5.01 -7.30 2.61
CA GLY A 152 6.37 -7.16 2.09
C GLY A 152 6.72 -5.75 1.63
N ALA A 153 5.75 -4.87 1.36
CA ALA A 153 6.02 -3.46 1.11
C ALA A 153 6.79 -2.77 2.27
N HIS A 154 6.69 -3.31 3.49
CA HIS A 154 7.43 -2.83 4.66
C HIS A 154 8.95 -3.00 4.52
N THR A 155 9.46 -3.76 3.54
CA THR A 155 10.89 -3.75 3.18
C THR A 155 11.40 -2.36 2.81
N THR A 156 10.51 -1.45 2.39
CA THR A 156 10.86 -0.04 2.16
C THR A 156 10.19 0.90 3.17
N SER A 157 9.82 0.42 4.36
CA SER A 157 9.19 1.28 5.37
C SER A 157 10.22 1.96 6.28
N ILE A 158 9.88 3.19 6.67
CA ILE A 158 10.55 3.95 7.74
C ILE A 158 9.47 4.53 8.65
N ALA A 159 9.49 4.14 9.91
CA ALA A 159 8.64 4.67 10.95
C ALA A 159 9.07 6.09 11.32
N ASN A 160 8.15 7.05 11.24
CA ASN A 160 8.40 8.45 11.59
C ASN A 160 7.45 8.99 12.64
N PHE A 161 6.33 8.28 12.90
CA PHE A 161 5.22 8.78 13.70
C PHE A 161 4.83 7.81 14.83
N GLN A 162 5.69 6.83 15.13
CA GLN A 162 5.44 5.72 16.05
C GLN A 162 6.25 5.84 17.36
N ALA A 163 6.77 7.04 17.67
CA ALA A 163 7.57 7.28 18.87
C ALA A 163 6.80 6.97 20.17
N SER A 164 5.49 7.24 20.19
CA SER A 164 4.60 6.87 21.31
C SER A 164 4.49 5.36 21.53
N ASN A 165 4.80 4.57 20.51
CA ASN A 165 4.80 3.12 20.53
C ASN A 165 6.21 2.54 20.73
N GLY A 166 7.18 3.38 21.12
CA GLY A 166 8.56 2.96 21.37
C GLY A 166 9.42 2.79 20.11
N ILE A 167 8.95 3.25 18.94
CA ILE A 167 9.73 3.23 17.69
C ILE A 167 10.18 4.65 17.35
N PRO A 168 11.47 4.99 17.52
CA PRO A 168 11.99 6.31 17.18
C PRO A 168 11.68 6.71 15.73
N ALA A 169 11.58 8.01 15.49
CA ALA A 169 11.44 8.52 14.13
C ALA A 169 12.71 8.22 13.32
N GLY A 170 12.54 7.81 12.07
CA GLY A 170 13.62 7.37 11.20
C GLY A 170 13.97 5.88 11.32
N THR A 171 13.26 5.09 12.13
CA THR A 171 13.54 3.66 12.31
C THR A 171 12.99 2.83 11.13
N PRO A 172 13.83 2.13 10.36
CA PRO A 172 13.38 1.25 9.27
C PRO A 172 12.83 -0.08 9.79
N GLN A 173 12.06 -0.77 8.95
CA GLN A 173 11.50 -2.09 9.23
C GLN A 173 12.37 -3.25 8.71
N ASP A 174 13.42 -2.95 7.94
CA ASP A 174 14.52 -3.85 7.65
C ASP A 174 15.85 -3.10 7.44
N SER A 175 16.95 -3.85 7.35
CA SER A 175 18.31 -3.35 7.20
C SER A 175 18.63 -2.74 5.83
N THR A 176 17.77 -2.96 4.83
CA THR A 176 18.00 -2.57 3.43
C THR A 176 16.87 -1.70 2.91
N SER A 177 16.31 -0.83 3.75
CA SER A 177 15.13 -0.02 3.40
C SER A 177 15.21 0.75 2.09
N GLY A 178 16.39 1.01 1.51
CA GLY A 178 16.53 1.56 0.16
C GLY A 178 16.12 0.63 -1.00
N LEU A 179 15.91 -0.66 -0.76
CA LEU A 179 15.75 -1.74 -1.73
C LEU A 179 14.39 -2.43 -1.58
N TRP A 180 13.87 -2.97 -2.68
CA TRP A 180 12.65 -3.77 -2.70
C TRP A 180 13.00 -5.25 -2.65
N ASP A 181 13.27 -5.76 -1.45
CA ASP A 181 13.77 -7.11 -1.23
C ASP A 181 12.95 -7.89 -0.16
N VAL A 182 13.53 -8.97 0.37
CA VAL A 182 12.84 -9.88 1.31
C VAL A 182 13.48 -9.93 2.70
N ASN A 183 14.40 -9.01 3.03
CA ASN A 183 15.06 -8.98 4.33
C ASN A 183 14.04 -8.76 5.45
N TYR A 184 13.05 -7.88 5.24
CA TYR A 184 11.89 -7.69 6.11
C TYR A 184 11.29 -8.99 6.67
N TYR A 185 11.11 -10.03 5.84
CA TYR A 185 10.49 -11.27 6.27
C TYR A 185 11.31 -12.00 7.34
N ASN A 186 12.64 -12.04 7.22
CA ASN A 186 13.47 -12.70 8.22
C ASN A 186 13.72 -11.79 9.43
N GLU A 187 13.91 -10.50 9.19
CA GLU A 187 14.21 -9.50 10.22
C GLU A 187 13.00 -9.18 11.10
N THR A 188 11.78 -9.48 10.66
CA THR A 188 10.60 -9.47 11.54
C THR A 188 10.76 -10.47 12.70
N TYR A 189 11.36 -11.65 12.46
CA TYR A 189 11.64 -12.63 13.51
C TYR A 189 12.92 -12.28 14.28
N TYR A 190 13.96 -11.87 13.57
CA TYR A 190 15.31 -11.67 14.10
C TYR A 190 15.85 -10.30 13.69
N PRO A 191 15.34 -9.20 14.29
CA PRO A 191 15.73 -7.85 13.87
C PRO A 191 17.18 -7.56 14.28
N PRO A 192 18.04 -7.06 13.36
CA PRO A 192 19.32 -6.51 13.74
C PRO A 192 19.15 -5.20 14.53
N ALA A 193 20.23 -4.73 15.15
CA ALA A 193 20.22 -3.47 15.89
C ALA A 193 19.80 -2.30 14.98
N GLY A 194 18.88 -1.46 15.47
CA GLY A 194 18.36 -0.31 14.73
C GLY A 194 17.12 -0.60 13.88
N ILE A 195 16.66 -1.86 13.80
CA ILE A 195 15.44 -2.24 13.08
C ILE A 195 14.24 -2.29 14.02
N GLY A 196 13.19 -1.56 13.67
CA GLY A 196 11.94 -1.51 14.42
C GLY A 196 10.88 -2.42 13.80
N ARG A 197 9.99 -2.95 14.64
CA ARG A 197 8.90 -3.83 14.22
C ARG A 197 7.58 -3.29 14.75
N PHE A 198 6.54 -3.34 13.93
CA PHE A 198 5.18 -3.05 14.37
C PHE A 198 4.58 -4.26 15.07
N ASP A 199 3.70 -4.04 16.07
CA ASP A 199 3.04 -5.14 16.79
C ASP A 199 2.22 -5.99 15.81
N SER A 200 1.57 -5.37 14.83
CA SER A 200 0.84 -6.06 13.76
C SER A 200 1.72 -7.03 12.97
N ASP A 201 2.94 -6.62 12.61
CA ASP A 201 3.84 -7.43 11.80
C ASP A 201 4.32 -8.65 12.58
N ILE A 202 4.64 -8.45 13.88
CA ILE A 202 4.96 -9.54 14.81
C ILE A 202 3.77 -10.49 14.94
N ASN A 203 2.57 -9.98 15.22
CA ASN A 203 1.37 -10.77 15.43
C ASN A 203 0.97 -11.58 14.19
N LEU A 204 1.04 -10.97 13.01
CA LEU A 204 0.72 -11.62 11.74
C LEU A 204 1.75 -12.68 11.37
N SER A 205 3.02 -12.47 11.71
CA SER A 205 4.10 -13.42 11.40
C SER A 205 4.11 -14.65 12.32
N ALA A 206 3.50 -14.62 13.50
CA ALA A 206 3.69 -15.64 14.53
C ALA A 206 3.01 -17.00 14.25
N ASN A 207 1.81 -17.01 13.67
CA ASN A 207 1.01 -18.25 13.55
C ASN A 207 1.47 -19.13 12.38
N MET A 208 2.06 -20.29 12.67
CA MET A 208 2.60 -21.24 11.68
C MET A 208 1.58 -22.27 11.16
N SER A 209 0.29 -22.12 11.45
CA SER A 209 -0.75 -22.91 10.78
C SER A 209 -0.73 -22.63 9.28
N ARG A 210 -0.87 -23.67 8.44
CA ARG A 210 -0.83 -23.55 6.96
C ARG A 210 -1.82 -22.54 6.38
N THR A 211 -2.93 -22.31 7.07
CA THR A 211 -3.98 -21.37 6.67
C THR A 211 -3.78 -19.95 7.23
N ALA A 212 -2.84 -19.75 8.13
CA ALA A 212 -2.58 -18.47 8.78
C ALA A 212 -1.58 -17.61 7.98
N VAL A 213 -1.57 -16.31 8.29
CA VAL A 213 -0.67 -15.34 7.63
C VAL A 213 0.79 -15.69 7.91
N GLY A 214 1.13 -16.11 9.13
CA GLY A 214 2.51 -16.39 9.54
C GLY A 214 3.18 -17.49 8.72
N TYR A 215 2.48 -18.58 8.42
CA TYR A 215 3.00 -19.63 7.54
C TYR A 215 3.30 -19.10 6.13
N GLN A 216 2.41 -18.27 5.57
CA GLN A 216 2.60 -17.66 4.25
C GLN A 216 3.73 -16.62 4.28
N PHE A 217 3.81 -15.82 5.34
CA PHE A 217 4.86 -14.83 5.60
C PHE A 217 6.23 -15.50 5.66
N LYS A 218 6.36 -16.61 6.40
CA LYS A 218 7.61 -17.37 6.47
C LYS A 218 8.02 -17.94 5.11
N SER A 219 7.06 -18.25 4.24
CA SER A 219 7.34 -18.78 2.88
C SER A 219 8.05 -17.79 1.95
N PHE A 220 8.14 -16.50 2.30
CA PHE A 220 8.85 -15.50 1.49
C PHE A 220 10.31 -15.26 1.92
N VAL A 221 10.75 -15.81 3.05
CA VAL A 221 12.13 -15.66 3.53
C VAL A 221 13.11 -16.22 2.51
N GLY A 222 14.01 -15.35 2.02
CA GLY A 222 15.03 -15.72 1.03
C GLY A 222 14.49 -16.05 -0.37
N LEU A 223 13.22 -15.75 -0.65
CA LEU A 223 12.55 -16.12 -1.90
C LEU A 223 11.97 -14.89 -2.64
N PRO A 224 12.84 -13.96 -3.12
CA PRO A 224 12.40 -12.69 -3.71
C PRO A 224 11.55 -12.84 -4.98
N ALA A 225 11.81 -13.87 -5.81
CA ALA A 225 11.00 -14.12 -6.99
C ALA A 225 9.57 -14.57 -6.63
N GLN A 226 9.42 -15.41 -5.61
CA GLN A 226 8.12 -15.91 -5.17
C GLN A 226 7.30 -14.80 -4.47
N TRP A 227 7.98 -13.99 -3.65
CA TRP A 227 7.37 -12.80 -3.07
C TRP A 227 6.95 -11.82 -4.16
N GLY A 228 7.85 -11.45 -5.07
CA GLY A 228 7.56 -10.47 -6.12
C GLY A 228 6.36 -10.84 -6.98
N ALA A 229 6.21 -12.12 -7.35
CA ALA A 229 5.03 -12.59 -8.08
C ALA A 229 3.74 -12.49 -7.25
N SER A 230 3.80 -12.87 -5.96
CA SER A 230 2.64 -12.80 -5.06
C SER A 230 2.24 -11.35 -4.77
N PHE A 231 3.22 -10.47 -4.53
CA PHE A 231 3.01 -9.04 -4.32
C PHE A 231 2.41 -8.39 -5.57
N ALA A 232 2.96 -8.63 -6.76
CA ALA A 232 2.44 -8.06 -8.00
C ALA A 232 0.97 -8.45 -8.25
N SER A 233 0.60 -9.70 -7.97
CA SER A 233 -0.78 -10.18 -8.06
C SER A 233 -1.69 -9.49 -7.03
N ALA A 234 -1.31 -9.49 -5.75
CA ALA A 234 -2.11 -8.89 -4.69
C ALA A 234 -2.24 -7.37 -4.84
N TYR A 235 -1.16 -6.69 -5.25
CA TYR A 235 -1.13 -5.25 -5.48
C TYR A 235 -1.99 -4.83 -6.69
N ASN A 236 -2.02 -5.63 -7.76
CA ASN A 236 -2.94 -5.42 -8.88
C ASN A 236 -4.40 -5.48 -8.40
N PHE A 237 -4.76 -6.51 -7.62
CA PHE A 237 -6.10 -6.64 -7.07
C PHE A 237 -6.45 -5.49 -6.10
N LEU A 238 -5.52 -5.11 -5.23
CA LEU A 238 -5.63 -3.96 -4.33
C LEU A 238 -5.98 -2.69 -5.10
N SER A 239 -5.23 -2.37 -6.16
CA SER A 239 -5.44 -1.16 -6.96
C SER A 239 -6.79 -1.08 -7.67
N LEU A 240 -7.58 -2.16 -7.63
CA LEU A 240 -8.86 -2.33 -8.31
C LEU A 240 -10.02 -2.59 -7.32
N LEU A 241 -9.79 -2.48 -6.01
CA LEU A 241 -10.86 -2.50 -5.01
C LEU A 241 -11.82 -1.33 -5.25
N GLY A 242 -13.11 -1.56 -5.03
CA GLY A 242 -14.16 -0.54 -5.25
C GLY A 242 -14.48 -0.22 -6.71
N VAL A 243 -13.62 -0.57 -7.68
CA VAL A 243 -13.88 -0.25 -9.09
C VAL A 243 -14.98 -1.19 -9.64
N PRO A 244 -16.11 -0.64 -10.15
CA PRO A 244 -17.20 -1.46 -10.68
C PRO A 244 -16.77 -2.28 -11.89
N ARG A 245 -17.40 -3.45 -12.09
CA ARG A 245 -17.11 -4.33 -13.25
C ARG A 245 -17.31 -3.61 -14.60
N SER A 246 -18.32 -2.75 -14.71
CA SER A 246 -18.59 -1.94 -15.91
C SER A 246 -17.47 -0.95 -16.23
N VAL A 247 -16.82 -0.40 -15.20
CA VAL A 247 -15.66 0.48 -15.37
C VAL A 247 -14.42 -0.34 -15.74
N LYS A 248 -14.18 -1.47 -15.04
CA LYS A 248 -13.05 -2.37 -15.33
C LYS A 248 -13.01 -2.83 -16.79
N SER A 249 -14.17 -3.08 -17.42
CA SER A 249 -14.23 -3.49 -18.84
C SER A 249 -13.77 -2.43 -19.84
N THR A 250 -13.67 -1.17 -19.43
CA THR A 250 -13.26 -0.05 -20.28
C THR A 250 -11.95 0.59 -19.82
N MET A 251 -11.32 0.07 -18.76
CA MET A 251 -10.04 0.58 -18.29
C MET A 251 -8.94 0.30 -19.31
N GLN A 252 -7.99 1.22 -19.41
CA GLN A 252 -6.83 1.10 -20.27
C GLN A 252 -5.66 0.49 -19.49
N ASP A 253 -4.99 -0.49 -20.09
CA ASP A 253 -3.70 -0.99 -19.58
C ASP A 253 -2.59 0.00 -19.94
N CYS A 254 -1.94 0.55 -18.92
CA CYS A 254 -0.81 1.49 -19.03
C CYS A 254 0.50 0.91 -18.51
N THR A 255 0.57 -0.40 -18.28
CA THR A 255 1.73 -1.08 -17.66
C THR A 255 3.04 -0.77 -18.37
N THR A 256 3.06 -0.81 -19.70
CA THR A 256 4.27 -0.52 -20.50
C THR A 256 4.78 0.90 -20.27
N VAL A 257 3.88 1.89 -20.26
CA VAL A 257 4.26 3.30 -20.08
C VAL A 257 4.76 3.55 -18.66
N VAL A 258 4.13 2.93 -17.66
CA VAL A 258 4.54 3.07 -16.26
C VAL A 258 5.89 2.40 -16.01
N ASN A 259 6.12 1.21 -16.55
CA ASN A 259 7.40 0.51 -16.43
C ASN A 259 8.54 1.27 -17.13
N ALA A 260 8.26 1.99 -18.22
CA ALA A 260 9.26 2.81 -18.90
C ALA A 260 9.78 3.98 -18.04
N ALA A 261 9.11 4.35 -16.94
CA ALA A 261 9.61 5.40 -16.02
C ALA A 261 10.85 4.97 -15.23
N PHE A 262 11.06 3.66 -15.04
CA PHE A 262 12.24 3.09 -14.39
C PHE A 262 12.68 1.84 -15.16
N PRO A 263 13.35 1.99 -16.31
CA PRO A 263 13.86 0.85 -17.05
C PRO A 263 14.79 0.02 -16.14
N SER A 264 14.56 -1.29 -16.14
CA SER A 264 15.39 -2.30 -15.49
C SER A 264 16.83 -2.31 -16.01
#